data_AF-A0A5J4TJK4-F1
#
_entry.id   AF-A0A5J4TJK4-F1
#
_cell.length_a   1.000
_cell.length_b   1.000
_cell.length_c   1.000
_cell.angle_alpha   90.00
_cell.angle_beta   90.00
_cell.angle_gamma   90.00
#
_symmetry.space_group_name_H-M   'P 1'
#
loop_
_entity.id
_entity.type
_entity.pdbx_description
1 polymer ?
#
loop_
_entity_poly.entity_id
_entity_poly.type
_entity_poly.pdbx_seq_one_letter_code
_entity_poly.pdbx_strand_id
1 'polypeptide(L)'
;MRIKLARQTHFRGYYLLNADIVNLPASSTGDFAFSAESGTVWMYESEWYDSGQLVLDQVTPASDELPIINGTAAAGNSTSYSRGDHVHPQQLTYDNDITATKFIMAGGTATQILLANGDTTTLDSKLSRTYNSGSGGYIRLCVFPAGTSTGAPYIQFQVQCNTNGMQTIDLVPNYTVNGINTVYGVFTAPSYVQTIMNVYYGVDQLLHTHTGTGSAAIYSAWIHMMSGSGIATVTVSKQGTYWPQRVTEILTQDIVTSITGSQTQIPMSFNLGTGGIVGDVLQVNPLSRSYSSYGNGIRIGNSNSDSSSSLYLG
;
A
#
# COMPACT_ATOMS: atom_id res chain seq x y z
N MET A 1 -35.57 13.65 39.81
CA MET A 1 -36.35 12.53 39.24
C MET A 1 -36.87 11.60 40.35
N ARG A 2 -37.68 12.10 41.31
CA ARG A 2 -38.22 11.31 42.43
C ARG A 2 -39.60 11.82 42.91
N ILE A 3 -40.46 12.26 41.99
CA ILE A 3 -41.88 12.55 42.27
C ILE A 3 -42.73 12.10 41.06
N LYS A 4 -42.56 10.86 40.61
CA LYS A 4 -43.29 10.33 39.43
C LYS A 4 -44.02 9.00 39.65
N LEU A 5 -44.05 8.48 40.87
CA LEU A 5 -44.63 7.14 41.13
C LEU A 5 -46.00 7.15 41.84
N ALA A 6 -46.51 8.30 42.28
CA ALA A 6 -47.85 8.41 42.90
C ALA A 6 -48.91 9.10 42.00
N ARG A 7 -48.55 9.48 40.76
CA ARG A 7 -49.38 10.34 39.87
C ARG A 7 -50.08 9.64 38.70
N GLN A 8 -50.01 8.30 38.61
CA GLN A 8 -50.60 7.58 37.47
C GLN A 8 -52.11 7.27 37.62
N THR A 9 -52.68 7.31 38.81
CA THR A 9 -54.10 6.97 39.04
C THR A 9 -55.08 8.14 38.87
N HIS A 10 -54.58 9.37 38.96
CA HIS A 10 -55.37 10.61 38.95
C HIS A 10 -55.15 11.47 37.70
N PHE A 11 -54.22 11.09 36.82
CA PHE A 11 -53.98 11.82 35.59
C PHE A 11 -55.05 11.48 34.55
N ARG A 12 -55.80 12.50 34.09
CA ARG A 12 -56.91 12.33 33.15
C ARG A 12 -56.55 12.55 31.69
N GLY A 13 -55.44 13.24 31.41
CA GLY A 13 -54.92 13.40 30.05
C GLY A 13 -54.53 14.82 29.68
N TYR A 14 -54.21 15.01 28.40
CA TYR A 14 -53.95 16.30 27.77
C TYR A 14 -55.16 16.68 26.90
N TYR A 15 -55.66 17.90 27.05
CA TYR A 15 -56.84 18.40 26.33
C TYR A 15 -56.52 19.72 25.64
N LEU A 16 -57.12 19.92 24.47
CA LEU A 16 -56.92 21.14 23.67
C LEU A 16 -57.73 22.32 24.22
N LEU A 17 -58.93 22.07 24.74
CA LEU A 17 -59.87 23.09 25.21
C LEU A 17 -60.21 22.88 26.69
N ASN A 18 -60.30 23.98 27.45
CA ASN A 18 -60.74 23.97 28.85
C ASN A 18 -62.15 23.40 29.00
N ALA A 19 -63.00 23.61 27.99
CA ALA A 19 -64.37 23.09 27.91
C ALA A 19 -64.41 21.55 27.95
N ASP A 20 -63.42 20.87 27.40
CA ASP A 20 -63.37 19.41 27.41
C ASP A 20 -63.01 18.87 28.79
N ILE A 21 -62.16 19.60 29.53
CA ILE A 21 -61.73 19.25 30.89
C ILE A 21 -62.91 19.36 31.87
N VAL A 22 -63.65 20.47 31.84
CA VAL A 22 -64.79 20.68 32.74
C VAL A 22 -65.92 19.65 32.52
N ASN A 23 -65.98 19.02 31.35
CA ASN A 23 -66.99 18.01 31.00
C ASN A 23 -66.51 16.56 31.17
N LEU A 24 -65.36 16.32 31.82
CA LEU A 24 -64.82 14.96 31.95
C LEU A 24 -65.68 14.06 32.84
N PRO A 25 -66.16 12.90 32.31
CA PRO A 25 -66.95 11.97 33.09
C PRO A 25 -66.07 11.21 34.11
N ALA A 26 -66.69 10.77 35.21
CA ALA A 26 -66.05 9.94 36.24
C ALA A 26 -64.81 10.57 36.92
N SER A 27 -64.86 11.88 37.16
CA SER A 27 -63.84 12.63 37.90
C SER A 27 -63.96 12.41 39.42
N SER A 28 -62.83 12.35 40.11
CA SER A 28 -62.73 12.18 41.57
C SER A 28 -61.72 13.17 42.14
N THR A 29 -61.88 13.50 43.43
CA THR A 29 -61.02 14.46 44.12
C THR A 29 -59.55 14.04 44.00
N GLY A 30 -58.71 14.96 43.54
CA GLY A 30 -57.29 14.74 43.28
C GLY A 30 -56.95 14.46 41.81
N ASP A 31 -57.95 14.32 40.93
CA ASP A 31 -57.73 14.22 39.50
C ASP A 31 -57.14 15.49 38.92
N PHE A 32 -56.27 15.34 37.91
CA PHE A 32 -55.69 16.47 37.20
C PHE A 32 -55.56 16.20 35.71
N ALA A 33 -55.69 17.27 34.92
CA ALA A 33 -55.59 17.28 33.47
C ALA A 33 -54.73 18.46 33.02
N PHE A 34 -54.13 18.36 31.83
CA PHE A 34 -53.34 19.44 31.25
C PHE A 34 -54.11 20.12 30.13
N SER A 35 -54.21 21.44 30.18
CA SER A 35 -54.87 22.24 29.14
C SER A 35 -53.85 22.91 28.23
N ALA A 36 -53.99 22.72 26.93
CA ALA A 36 -53.24 23.48 25.93
C ALA A 36 -53.81 24.90 25.72
N GLU A 37 -55.10 25.13 25.99
CA GLU A 37 -55.74 26.44 25.84
C GLU A 37 -55.24 27.43 26.89
N SER A 38 -55.13 27.00 28.15
CA SER A 38 -54.63 27.85 29.25
C SER A 38 -53.14 27.66 29.54
N GLY A 39 -52.51 26.59 29.04
CA GLY A 39 -51.13 26.24 29.36
C GLY A 39 -50.92 25.81 30.83
N THR A 40 -52.00 25.47 31.53
CA THR A 40 -52.01 25.17 32.97
C THR A 40 -52.54 23.77 33.29
N VAL A 41 -52.21 23.30 34.49
CA VAL A 41 -52.76 22.11 35.11
C VAL A 41 -54.13 22.45 35.70
N TRP A 42 -55.15 21.73 35.28
CA TRP A 42 -56.48 21.77 35.87
C TRP A 42 -56.58 20.66 36.91
N MET A 43 -57.26 20.94 38.04
CA MET A 43 -57.44 19.99 39.13
C MET A 43 -58.92 19.85 39.49
N TYR A 44 -59.30 18.65 39.90
CA TYR A 44 -60.66 18.33 40.34
C TYR A 44 -60.69 18.15 41.85
N GLU A 45 -61.54 18.93 42.51
CA GLU A 45 -61.92 18.72 43.91
C GLU A 45 -63.39 18.34 44.00
N SER A 46 -64.27 19.33 43.88
CA SER A 46 -65.72 19.16 43.67
C SER A 46 -66.15 19.57 42.26
N GLU A 47 -65.38 20.46 41.62
CA GLU A 47 -65.49 20.87 40.23
C GLU A 47 -64.06 21.03 39.67
N TRP A 48 -63.93 21.07 38.34
CA TRP A 48 -62.67 21.36 37.66
C TRP A 48 -62.33 22.85 37.79
N TYR A 49 -61.13 23.15 38.29
CA TYR A 49 -60.62 24.51 38.35
C TYR A 49 -59.19 24.60 37.80
N ASP A 50 -58.85 25.77 37.27
CA ASP A 50 -57.49 26.09 36.87
C ASP A 50 -56.63 26.32 38.12
N SER A 51 -55.63 25.45 38.33
CA SER A 51 -54.74 25.58 39.48
C SER A 51 -53.71 26.72 39.33
N GLY A 52 -53.61 27.31 38.14
CA GLY A 52 -52.58 28.29 37.77
C GLY A 52 -51.17 27.69 37.67
N GLN A 53 -51.00 26.39 37.92
CA GLN A 53 -49.71 25.72 37.76
C GLN A 53 -49.45 25.51 36.27
N LEU A 54 -48.30 25.99 35.78
CA LEU A 54 -47.93 25.84 34.37
C LEU A 54 -47.62 24.38 34.03
N VAL A 55 -48.06 23.92 32.85
CA VAL A 55 -47.66 22.62 32.33
C VAL A 55 -46.21 22.71 31.85
N LEU A 56 -45.31 22.01 32.54
CA LEU A 56 -43.85 22.19 32.39
C LEU A 56 -43.32 21.94 30.96
N ASP A 57 -43.96 21.09 30.18
CA ASP A 57 -43.58 20.80 28.79
C ASP A 57 -44.05 21.86 27.79
N GLN A 58 -44.94 22.77 28.19
CA GLN A 58 -45.44 23.88 27.36
C GLN A 58 -44.72 25.21 27.60
N VAL A 59 -43.96 25.32 28.70
CA VAL A 59 -43.24 26.58 29.07
C VAL A 59 -41.84 26.68 28.49
N THR A 60 -41.31 25.60 27.90
CA THR A 60 -39.94 25.57 27.37
C THR A 60 -39.97 25.08 25.92
N PRO A 61 -39.83 25.99 24.93
CA PRO A 61 -39.75 25.62 23.52
C PRO A 61 -38.59 24.63 23.26
N ALA A 62 -38.76 23.77 22.25
CA ALA A 62 -37.64 23.04 21.67
C ALA A 62 -36.66 24.04 21.03
N SER A 63 -35.35 23.83 21.20
CA SER A 63 -34.35 24.66 20.53
C SER A 63 -34.40 24.41 19.02
N ASP A 64 -34.32 25.50 18.23
CA ASP A 64 -34.14 25.52 16.78
C ASP A 64 -32.67 25.79 16.37
N GLU A 65 -31.76 25.85 17.35
CA GLU A 65 -30.34 26.07 17.12
C GLU A 65 -29.72 24.89 16.36
N LEU A 66 -29.03 25.20 15.26
CA LEU A 66 -28.27 24.21 14.50
C LEU A 66 -27.05 23.75 15.31
N PRO A 67 -26.67 22.45 15.26
CA PRO A 67 -25.46 21.96 15.89
C PRO A 67 -24.22 22.74 15.43
N ILE A 68 -23.38 23.13 16.39
CA ILE A 68 -22.12 23.83 16.09
C ILE A 68 -21.09 22.80 15.58
N ILE A 69 -20.60 23.00 14.36
CA ILE A 69 -19.50 22.21 13.78
C ILE A 69 -18.14 22.78 14.25
N ASN A 70 -17.25 21.90 14.72
CA ASN A 70 -15.85 22.20 15.08
C ASN A 70 -15.67 23.16 16.29
N GLY A 71 -16.33 22.89 17.41
CA GLY A 71 -16.14 23.62 18.68
C GLY A 71 -15.33 22.84 19.73
N THR A 72 -14.87 23.54 20.77
CA THR A 72 -14.40 22.90 22.01
C THR A 72 -15.62 22.40 22.79
N ALA A 73 -15.58 21.13 23.24
CA ALA A 73 -16.64 20.57 24.06
C ALA A 73 -16.83 21.40 25.34
N ALA A 74 -17.99 22.06 25.45
CA ALA A 74 -18.40 22.79 26.62
C ALA A 74 -19.67 22.13 27.20
N ALA A 75 -19.85 22.23 28.51
CA ALA A 75 -21.11 21.83 29.12
C ALA A 75 -22.21 22.75 28.57
N GLY A 76 -23.20 22.16 27.90
CA GLY A 76 -24.30 22.90 27.35
C GLY A 76 -25.06 23.69 28.43
N ASN A 77 -25.14 25.00 28.27
CA ASN A 77 -25.83 25.93 29.18
C ASN A 77 -27.23 26.31 28.71
N SER A 78 -27.73 25.68 27.63
CA SER A 78 -29.08 25.93 27.13
C SER A 78 -30.14 25.56 28.16
N THR A 79 -31.13 26.44 28.32
CA THR A 79 -32.31 26.21 29.16
C THR A 79 -33.42 25.48 28.40
N SER A 80 -33.22 25.17 27.11
CA SER A 80 -34.19 24.49 26.24
C SER A 80 -34.18 22.98 26.41
N TYR A 81 -35.30 22.32 26.08
CA TYR A 81 -35.48 20.87 26.26
C TYR A 81 -34.50 20.03 25.41
N SER A 82 -34.17 20.48 24.20
CA SER A 82 -33.10 19.93 23.36
C SER A 82 -31.81 20.73 23.56
N ARG A 83 -30.70 20.02 23.80
CA ARG A 83 -29.35 20.58 23.87
C ARG A 83 -28.86 20.93 22.46
N GLY A 84 -29.32 22.05 21.91
CA GLY A 84 -28.83 22.60 20.62
C GLY A 84 -27.35 22.97 20.66
N ASP A 85 -26.82 23.18 21.87
CA ASP A 85 -25.40 23.38 22.19
C ASP A 85 -24.54 22.11 22.08
N HIS A 86 -25.08 20.99 21.62
CA HIS A 86 -24.31 19.76 21.43
C HIS A 86 -23.32 19.91 20.27
N VAL A 87 -22.05 20.12 20.63
CA VAL A 87 -20.93 20.20 19.69
C VAL A 87 -20.57 18.78 19.23
N HIS A 88 -20.59 18.53 17.92
CA HIS A 88 -20.02 17.28 17.38
C HIS A 88 -18.49 17.39 17.45
N PRO A 89 -17.77 16.47 18.12
CA PRO A 89 -16.33 16.43 18.04
C PRO A 89 -15.95 16.05 16.61
N GLN A 90 -15.68 17.07 15.80
CA GLN A 90 -14.83 17.00 14.61
C GLN A 90 -15.36 16.10 13.47
N GLN A 91 -16.14 16.69 12.55
CA GLN A 91 -16.36 16.10 11.23
C GLN A 91 -15.28 16.61 10.28
N LEU A 92 -14.28 15.78 10.00
CA LEU A 92 -13.21 16.10 9.05
C LEU A 92 -13.64 15.71 7.64
N THR A 93 -14.15 16.67 6.88
CA THR A 93 -14.15 16.58 5.41
C THR A 93 -13.02 17.47 4.95
N TYR A 94 -11.90 16.88 4.55
CA TYR A 94 -10.75 17.62 4.03
C TYR A 94 -10.61 17.37 2.53
N ASP A 95 -10.63 18.45 1.76
CA ASP A 95 -10.32 18.45 0.32
C ASP A 95 -8.83 18.72 0.04
N ASN A 96 -7.99 18.82 1.09
CA ASN A 96 -6.56 19.12 1.06
C ASN A 96 -5.77 18.25 2.06
N ASP A 97 -4.44 18.37 2.08
CA ASP A 97 -3.54 17.59 2.96
C ASP A 97 -3.83 17.81 4.47
N ILE A 98 -3.92 16.71 5.22
CA ILE A 98 -4.13 16.72 6.67
C ILE A 98 -2.76 16.63 7.37
N THR A 99 -2.44 17.62 8.21
CA THR A 99 -1.25 17.55 9.08
C THR A 99 -1.65 17.04 10.46
N ALA A 100 -1.24 15.81 10.80
CA ALA A 100 -1.60 15.16 12.06
C ALA A 100 -0.38 15.05 13.00
N THR A 101 -0.17 16.06 13.85
CA THR A 101 1.02 16.20 14.71
C THR A 101 1.19 15.13 15.79
N LYS A 102 0.14 14.37 16.12
CA LYS A 102 0.21 13.25 17.07
C LYS A 102 0.41 11.88 16.42
N PHE A 103 0.33 11.79 15.10
CA PHE A 103 0.73 10.59 14.34
C PHE A 103 2.18 10.68 13.86
N ILE A 104 2.84 11.81 14.11
CA ILE A 104 4.27 12.00 13.90
C ILE A 104 4.98 11.55 15.19
N MET A 105 5.75 10.46 15.12
CA MET A 105 6.64 10.09 16.21
C MET A 105 7.72 11.18 16.35
N ALA A 106 7.82 11.79 17.53
CA ALA A 106 8.84 12.81 17.80
C ALA A 106 10.24 12.19 17.65
N GLY A 107 11.06 12.74 16.73
CA GLY A 107 12.39 12.21 16.42
C GLY A 107 12.45 11.13 15.34
N GLY A 108 11.30 10.76 14.73
CA GLY A 108 11.28 9.88 13.57
C GLY A 108 11.86 10.55 12.31
N THR A 109 12.43 9.75 11.41
CA THR A 109 12.94 10.21 10.11
C THR A 109 11.91 10.01 9.01
N ALA A 110 12.01 10.77 7.92
CA ALA A 110 11.09 10.67 6.77
C ALA A 110 11.13 9.31 6.03
N THR A 111 12.02 8.38 6.42
CA THR A 111 12.19 7.05 5.81
C THR A 111 11.62 5.92 6.66
N GLN A 112 10.86 6.26 7.72
CA GLN A 112 10.29 5.30 8.65
C GLN A 112 8.76 5.18 8.47
N ILE A 113 8.25 3.95 8.62
CA ILE A 113 6.83 3.63 8.71
C ILE A 113 6.50 3.36 10.18
N LEU A 114 5.45 3.99 10.70
CA LEU A 114 4.89 3.72 12.04
C LEU A 114 3.99 2.48 12.01
N LEU A 115 4.24 1.50 12.88
CA LEU A 115 3.48 0.26 13.00
C LEU A 115 2.35 0.39 14.03
N ALA A 116 1.35 -0.49 13.96
CA ALA A 116 0.17 -0.47 14.84
C ALA A 116 0.50 -0.69 16.33
N ASN A 117 1.65 -1.26 16.65
CA ASN A 117 2.13 -1.47 18.03
C ASN A 117 2.94 -0.29 18.59
N GLY A 118 3.14 0.78 17.81
CA GLY A 118 3.88 1.97 18.21
C GLY A 118 5.38 1.96 17.86
N ASP A 119 5.91 0.88 17.29
CA ASP A 119 7.29 0.82 16.79
C ASP A 119 7.43 1.46 15.39
N THR A 120 8.66 1.73 14.96
CA THR A 120 8.98 2.11 13.57
C THR A 120 9.76 1.03 12.83
N THR A 121 9.48 0.85 11.54
CA THR A 121 10.39 0.16 10.61
C THR A 121 10.91 1.13 9.55
N THR A 122 12.09 0.89 8.98
CA THR A 122 12.59 1.67 7.85
C THR A 122 12.03 1.13 6.54
N LEU A 123 11.85 2.00 5.53
CA LEU A 123 11.56 1.58 4.15
C LEU A 123 12.67 0.69 3.54
N ASP A 124 13.79 0.54 4.24
CA ASP A 124 14.91 -0.30 3.88
C ASP A 124 14.57 -1.79 4.11
N SER A 125 13.73 -2.35 3.26
CA SER A 125 14.00 -3.62 2.58
C SER A 125 12.73 -4.16 1.91
N LYS A 126 12.85 -4.33 0.59
CA LYS A 126 11.90 -4.97 -0.33
C LYS A 126 10.78 -4.07 -0.84
N LEU A 127 11.18 -3.01 -1.56
CA LEU A 127 10.35 -2.51 -2.67
C LEU A 127 10.05 -3.69 -3.59
N SER A 128 8.78 -4.04 -3.71
CA SER A 128 8.33 -5.18 -4.51
C SER A 128 7.10 -4.79 -5.31
N ARG A 129 7.00 -5.32 -6.52
CA ARG A 129 5.82 -5.16 -7.38
C ARG A 129 5.55 -6.45 -8.12
N THR A 130 4.26 -6.77 -8.27
CA THR A 130 3.77 -7.89 -9.06
C THR A 130 3.25 -7.41 -10.41
N TYR A 131 3.53 -8.17 -11.47
CA TYR A 131 3.23 -7.84 -12.86
C TYR A 131 2.52 -8.99 -13.57
N ASN A 132 1.57 -8.65 -14.43
CA ASN A 132 0.88 -9.60 -15.31
C ASN A 132 1.73 -9.88 -16.57
N SER A 133 2.78 -10.70 -16.42
CA SER A 133 3.73 -11.03 -17.50
C SER A 133 3.31 -12.20 -18.41
N GLY A 134 2.02 -12.59 -18.40
CA GLY A 134 1.53 -13.76 -19.14
C GLY A 134 1.76 -13.67 -20.66
N SER A 135 1.61 -12.47 -21.23
CA SER A 135 1.85 -12.19 -22.65
C SER A 135 3.29 -11.78 -22.96
N GLY A 136 4.18 -11.78 -21.96
CA GLY A 136 5.50 -11.16 -22.04
C GLY A 136 5.45 -9.64 -22.02
N GLY A 137 6.60 -9.00 -22.21
CA GLY A 137 6.73 -7.54 -22.22
C GLY A 137 7.94 -7.05 -21.43
N TYR A 138 8.02 -5.75 -21.23
CA TYR A 138 9.16 -5.08 -20.61
C TYR A 138 8.76 -4.48 -19.27
N ILE A 139 9.55 -4.77 -18.24
CA ILE A 139 9.40 -4.18 -16.91
C ILE A 139 10.56 -3.21 -16.68
N ARG A 140 10.24 -1.96 -16.33
CA ARG A 140 11.26 -0.98 -15.94
C ARG A 140 11.68 -1.24 -14.50
N LEU A 141 12.94 -1.62 -14.31
CA LEU A 141 13.49 -1.88 -12.98
C LEU A 141 13.68 -0.58 -12.20
N CYS A 142 14.38 0.38 -12.82
CA CYS A 142 14.73 1.66 -12.22
C CYS A 142 15.27 2.65 -13.25
N VAL A 143 15.50 3.89 -12.81
CA VAL A 143 16.08 5.00 -13.57
C VAL A 143 17.39 5.45 -12.91
N PHE A 144 18.36 5.84 -13.74
CA PHE A 144 19.67 6.35 -13.35
C PHE A 144 19.95 7.69 -14.06
N PRO A 145 19.77 8.83 -13.38
CA PRO A 145 20.16 10.13 -13.93
C PRO A 145 21.69 10.25 -13.96
N ALA A 146 22.29 10.54 -15.11
CA ALA A 146 23.74 10.58 -15.28
C ALA A 146 24.41 11.61 -14.35
N GLY A 147 24.01 12.88 -14.45
CA GLY A 147 24.60 13.98 -13.68
C GLY A 147 26.11 14.14 -13.91
N THR A 148 26.75 14.97 -13.09
CA THR A 148 28.21 15.23 -13.12
C THR A 148 28.86 14.61 -11.88
N SER A 149 29.37 13.37 -11.94
CA SER A 149 30.10 12.74 -10.83
C SER A 149 30.76 11.44 -11.25
N THR A 150 31.74 10.99 -10.47
CA THR A 150 32.29 9.63 -10.51
C THR A 150 31.62 8.74 -9.44
N GLY A 151 31.55 7.43 -9.68
CA GLY A 151 31.06 6.44 -8.71
C GLY A 151 30.22 5.32 -9.33
N ALA A 152 29.93 4.27 -8.58
CA ALA A 152 29.11 3.16 -9.06
C ALA A 152 28.11 2.71 -7.98
N PRO A 153 26.86 3.20 -8.01
CA PRO A 153 25.83 2.68 -7.12
C PRO A 153 25.51 1.23 -7.48
N TYR A 154 24.95 0.51 -6.52
CA TYR A 154 24.58 -0.89 -6.69
C TYR A 154 23.13 -1.09 -6.31
N ILE A 155 22.41 -1.87 -7.11
CA ILE A 155 21.08 -2.36 -6.76
C ILE A 155 20.91 -3.78 -7.29
N GLN A 156 20.25 -4.62 -6.50
CA GLN A 156 19.93 -6.00 -6.84
C GLN A 156 18.44 -6.21 -6.85
N PHE A 157 17.96 -6.89 -7.88
CA PHE A 157 16.58 -7.34 -8.01
C PHE A 157 16.51 -8.86 -8.00
N GLN A 158 15.47 -9.38 -7.38
CA GLN A 158 15.04 -10.77 -7.51
C GLN A 158 13.72 -10.81 -8.26
N VAL A 159 13.68 -11.60 -9.32
CA VAL A 159 12.48 -11.83 -10.14
C VAL A 159 12.04 -13.27 -9.94
N GLN A 160 10.85 -13.44 -9.40
CA GLN A 160 10.20 -14.74 -9.25
C GLN A 160 8.98 -14.81 -10.18
N CYS A 161 8.90 -15.85 -10.99
CA CYS A 161 7.77 -16.12 -11.88
C CYS A 161 7.09 -17.46 -11.52
N ASN A 162 6.03 -17.82 -12.26
CA ASN A 162 5.21 -19.02 -12.00
C ASN A 162 5.99 -20.34 -11.95
N THR A 163 7.21 -20.41 -12.49
CA THR A 163 8.07 -21.62 -12.44
C THR A 163 8.72 -21.84 -11.07
N ASN A 164 8.47 -20.96 -10.09
CA ASN A 164 9.11 -20.91 -8.77
C ASN A 164 10.64 -20.72 -8.79
N GLY A 165 11.24 -20.60 -9.98
CA GLY A 165 12.65 -20.24 -10.16
C GLY A 165 12.88 -18.76 -9.85
N MET A 166 13.93 -18.47 -9.10
CA MET A 166 14.34 -17.11 -8.78
C MET A 166 15.49 -16.68 -9.68
N GLN A 167 15.36 -15.52 -10.32
CA GLN A 167 16.41 -14.87 -11.09
C GLN A 167 16.95 -13.69 -10.30
N THR A 168 18.26 -13.57 -10.20
CA THR A 168 18.91 -12.44 -9.52
C THR A 168 19.58 -11.55 -10.54
N ILE A 169 19.35 -10.25 -10.42
CA ILE A 169 19.83 -9.22 -11.35
C ILE A 169 20.58 -8.19 -10.53
N ASP A 170 21.89 -8.16 -10.66
CA ASP A 170 22.76 -7.13 -10.10
C ASP A 170 22.94 -6.03 -11.13
N LEU A 171 22.79 -4.76 -10.75
CA LEU A 171 23.08 -3.61 -11.60
C LEU A 171 24.13 -2.71 -10.94
N VAL A 172 25.16 -2.37 -11.73
CA VAL A 172 26.24 -1.45 -11.35
C VAL A 172 26.47 -0.46 -12.50
N PRO A 173 25.77 0.70 -12.52
CA PRO A 173 26.05 1.76 -13.47
C PRO A 173 27.41 2.41 -13.15
N ASN A 174 28.28 2.54 -14.14
CA ASN A 174 29.58 3.17 -14.01
C ASN A 174 29.49 4.66 -14.41
N TYR A 175 29.50 5.55 -13.41
CA TYR A 175 29.43 6.98 -13.63
C TYR A 175 30.81 7.58 -13.87
N THR A 176 30.86 8.48 -14.85
CA THR A 176 31.99 9.34 -15.17
C THR A 176 31.56 10.80 -15.12
N VAL A 177 32.53 11.72 -15.16
CA VAL A 177 32.27 13.17 -15.23
C VAL A 177 31.41 13.57 -16.44
N ASN A 178 31.41 12.75 -17.50
CA ASN A 178 30.63 12.96 -18.72
C ASN A 178 29.32 12.17 -18.74
N GLY A 179 28.90 11.58 -17.61
CA GLY A 179 27.70 10.76 -17.49
C GLY A 179 28.00 9.26 -17.34
N ILE A 180 27.02 8.41 -17.60
CA ILE A 180 27.16 6.94 -17.43
C ILE A 180 27.91 6.38 -18.64
N ASN A 181 29.09 5.81 -18.41
CA ASN A 181 29.91 5.20 -19.46
C ASN A 181 29.35 3.83 -19.85
N THR A 182 28.93 3.04 -18.87
CA THR A 182 28.35 1.72 -19.09
C THR A 182 27.51 1.28 -17.89
N VAL A 183 26.56 0.36 -18.11
CA VAL A 183 25.82 -0.30 -17.03
C VAL A 183 26.21 -1.77 -17.03
N TYR A 184 26.90 -2.21 -15.98
CA TYR A 184 27.20 -3.63 -15.80
C TYR A 184 26.02 -4.32 -15.15
N GLY A 185 25.71 -5.52 -15.65
CA GLY A 185 24.73 -6.40 -15.05
C GLY A 185 25.28 -7.80 -14.85
N VAL A 186 24.95 -8.44 -13.73
CA VAL A 186 25.13 -9.88 -13.55
C VAL A 186 23.77 -10.51 -13.39
N PHE A 187 23.48 -11.50 -14.23
CA PHE A 187 22.24 -12.25 -14.20
C PHE A 187 22.53 -13.66 -13.70
N THR A 188 21.93 -14.07 -12.58
CA THR A 188 22.00 -15.47 -12.12
C THR A 188 20.71 -16.17 -12.51
N ALA A 189 20.84 -17.16 -13.40
CA ALA A 189 19.73 -17.92 -13.98
C ALA A 189 18.98 -18.75 -12.93
N PRO A 190 17.69 -19.08 -13.14
CA PRO A 190 16.92 -19.82 -12.18
C PRO A 190 17.36 -21.29 -12.12
N SER A 191 17.13 -21.93 -10.97
CA SER A 191 17.35 -23.35 -10.71
C SER A 191 16.42 -24.30 -11.50
N TYR A 192 15.49 -23.77 -12.31
CA TYR A 192 14.63 -24.56 -13.21
C TYR A 192 15.03 -24.34 -14.67
N VAL A 193 16.12 -24.99 -15.05
CA VAL A 193 16.58 -25.11 -16.44
C VAL A 193 15.98 -26.41 -17.00
N GLN A 194 15.23 -26.35 -18.10
CA GLN A 194 14.75 -27.56 -18.76
C GLN A 194 15.91 -28.41 -19.29
N THR A 195 15.63 -29.65 -19.68
CA THR A 195 16.61 -30.58 -20.30
C THR A 195 17.34 -30.03 -21.54
N ILE A 196 16.90 -28.89 -22.10
CA ILE A 196 17.48 -28.21 -23.27
C ILE A 196 18.33 -26.99 -22.87
N MET A 197 18.62 -26.77 -21.58
CA MET A 197 19.56 -25.72 -21.14
C MET A 197 19.13 -24.29 -21.49
N ASN A 198 17.82 -24.01 -21.48
CA ASN A 198 17.25 -22.67 -21.73
C ASN A 198 16.44 -22.18 -20.51
N VAL A 199 16.29 -20.85 -20.37
CA VAL A 199 15.31 -20.25 -19.44
C VAL A 199 13.92 -20.69 -19.88
N TYR A 200 13.25 -21.50 -19.06
CA TYR A 200 11.98 -22.11 -19.45
C TYR A 200 10.86 -21.09 -19.58
N TYR A 201 10.79 -20.15 -18.63
CA TYR A 201 9.95 -18.95 -18.63
C TYR A 201 10.53 -17.97 -17.59
N GLY A 202 10.59 -16.69 -17.90
CA GLY A 202 11.20 -15.71 -17.00
C GLY A 202 11.80 -14.53 -17.76
N VAL A 203 12.94 -14.05 -17.26
CA VAL A 203 13.67 -12.92 -17.85
C VAL A 203 14.67 -13.48 -18.84
N ASP A 204 14.55 -13.08 -20.10
CA ASP A 204 15.42 -13.49 -21.20
C ASP A 204 16.27 -12.36 -21.75
N GLN A 205 16.04 -11.11 -21.31
CA GLN A 205 16.88 -9.97 -21.67
C GLN A 205 17.00 -8.98 -20.52
N LEU A 206 18.20 -8.40 -20.39
CA LEU A 206 18.48 -7.22 -19.58
C LEU A 206 19.05 -6.15 -20.51
N LEU A 207 18.52 -4.94 -20.45
CA LEU A 207 18.91 -3.86 -21.33
C LEU A 207 18.75 -2.51 -20.65
N HIS A 208 19.32 -1.47 -21.25
CA HIS A 208 19.01 -0.10 -20.89
C HIS A 208 18.68 0.76 -22.12
N THR A 209 17.87 1.79 -21.88
CA THR A 209 17.64 2.91 -22.81
C THR A 209 18.12 4.20 -22.18
N HIS A 210 18.30 5.25 -22.97
CA HIS A 210 18.53 6.59 -22.42
C HIS A 210 17.91 7.68 -23.29
N THR A 211 17.64 8.82 -22.65
CA THR A 211 17.31 10.08 -23.31
C THR A 211 18.35 11.13 -22.93
N GLY A 212 18.52 12.17 -23.75
CA GLY A 212 19.55 13.19 -23.53
C GLY A 212 20.98 12.69 -23.83
N THR A 213 21.96 13.52 -23.54
CA THR A 213 23.39 13.22 -23.77
C THR A 213 24.25 13.74 -22.61
N GLY A 214 25.42 13.13 -22.44
CA GLY A 214 26.39 13.55 -21.43
C GLY A 214 25.82 13.50 -20.00
N SER A 215 26.08 14.54 -19.21
CA SER A 215 25.58 14.66 -17.84
C SER A 215 24.07 14.88 -17.72
N ALA A 216 23.39 15.26 -18.82
CA ALA A 216 21.95 15.41 -18.86
C ALA A 216 21.22 14.11 -19.24
N ALA A 217 21.97 13.05 -19.56
CA ALA A 217 21.37 11.78 -19.95
C ALA A 217 20.62 11.11 -18.78
N ILE A 218 19.49 10.48 -19.09
CA ILE A 218 18.68 9.73 -18.13
C ILE A 218 18.55 8.31 -18.64
N TYR A 219 19.12 7.35 -17.90
CA TYR A 219 19.12 5.94 -18.27
C TYR A 219 17.97 5.22 -17.58
N SER A 220 17.33 4.28 -18.28
CA SER A 220 16.33 3.37 -17.71
C SER A 220 16.79 1.95 -17.91
N ALA A 221 16.81 1.14 -16.85
CA ALA A 221 17.09 -0.29 -16.95
C ALA A 221 15.80 -1.09 -17.05
N TRP A 222 15.82 -2.07 -17.95
CA TRP A 222 14.65 -2.87 -18.31
C TRP A 222 15.01 -4.34 -18.34
N ILE A 223 14.02 -5.16 -17.99
CA ILE A 223 14.02 -6.59 -18.26
C ILE A 223 12.93 -6.91 -19.27
N HIS A 224 13.22 -7.83 -20.19
CA HIS A 224 12.18 -8.46 -21.01
C HIS A 224 11.71 -9.73 -20.32
N MET A 225 10.40 -9.95 -20.33
CA MET A 225 9.73 -11.14 -19.83
C MET A 225 9.26 -11.97 -21.01
N MET A 226 9.60 -13.26 -21.00
CA MET A 226 9.11 -14.21 -21.99
C MET A 226 7.59 -14.36 -21.91
N SER A 227 6.92 -14.51 -23.04
CA SER A 227 5.52 -14.94 -23.07
C SER A 227 5.38 -16.30 -22.38
N GLY A 228 4.32 -16.46 -21.58
CA GLY A 228 4.10 -17.65 -20.74
C GLY A 228 4.69 -17.55 -19.32
N SER A 229 5.33 -16.43 -18.96
CA SER A 229 5.90 -16.24 -17.60
C SER A 229 4.85 -16.12 -16.49
N GLY A 230 3.58 -15.91 -16.85
CA GLY A 230 2.47 -15.80 -15.90
C GLY A 230 2.58 -14.55 -15.04
N ILE A 231 2.55 -14.69 -13.72
CA ILE A 231 2.72 -13.59 -12.78
C ILE A 231 4.18 -13.49 -12.38
N ALA A 232 4.77 -12.31 -12.52
CA ALA A 232 6.13 -12.03 -12.09
C ALA A 232 6.11 -11.09 -10.88
N THR A 233 6.81 -11.45 -9.82
CA THR A 233 7.09 -10.58 -8.68
C THR A 233 8.54 -10.15 -8.75
N VAL A 234 8.76 -8.85 -8.85
CA VAL A 234 10.10 -8.24 -8.83
C VAL A 234 10.30 -7.56 -7.49
N THR A 235 11.39 -7.88 -6.82
CA THR A 235 11.71 -7.36 -5.49
C THR A 235 13.12 -6.81 -5.48
N VAL A 236 13.33 -5.62 -4.88
CA VAL A 236 14.66 -5.14 -4.55
C VAL A 236 15.18 -5.96 -3.37
N SER A 237 16.17 -6.81 -3.63
CA SER A 237 16.77 -7.68 -2.62
C SER A 237 17.92 -7.00 -1.86
N LYS A 238 18.63 -6.08 -2.52
CA LYS A 238 19.73 -5.31 -1.91
C LYS A 238 19.92 -3.97 -2.62
N GLN A 239 20.22 -2.93 -1.87
CA GLN A 239 20.69 -1.65 -2.40
C GLN A 239 22.03 -1.31 -1.74
N GLY A 240 22.99 -0.84 -2.52
CA GLY A 240 24.29 -0.43 -2.04
C GLY A 240 24.20 0.83 -1.18
N THR A 241 25.04 0.94 -0.15
CA THR A 241 25.11 2.14 0.70
C THR A 241 25.87 3.30 0.05
N TYR A 242 26.58 3.03 -1.06
CA TYR A 242 27.33 4.03 -1.82
C TYR A 242 26.43 4.66 -2.89
N TRP A 243 26.11 5.95 -2.71
CA TRP A 243 25.21 6.75 -3.59
C TRP A 243 23.84 6.12 -3.88
N PRO A 244 23.10 5.59 -2.87
CA PRO A 244 21.81 4.94 -3.10
C PRO A 244 20.77 5.86 -3.75
N GLN A 245 20.87 7.18 -3.54
CA GLN A 245 19.93 8.17 -4.06
C GLN A 245 19.99 8.33 -5.60
N ARG A 246 21.01 7.77 -6.27
CA ARG A 246 21.13 7.80 -7.75
C ARG A 246 20.27 6.76 -8.45
N VAL A 247 19.69 5.83 -7.71
CA VAL A 247 18.73 4.86 -8.24
C VAL A 247 17.34 5.38 -7.93
N THR A 248 16.64 5.85 -8.95
CA THR A 248 15.32 6.47 -8.80
C THR A 248 14.26 5.65 -9.53
N GLU A 249 12.98 6.01 -9.30
CA GLU A 249 11.84 5.44 -10.01
C GLU A 249 11.79 3.89 -10.01
N ILE A 250 12.22 3.28 -8.91
CA ILE A 250 12.31 1.83 -8.73
C ILE A 250 10.92 1.21 -8.80
N LEU A 251 10.69 0.31 -9.76
CA LEU A 251 9.43 -0.45 -9.93
C LEU A 251 8.17 0.44 -9.92
N THR A 252 8.24 1.58 -10.62
CA THR A 252 7.18 2.61 -10.61
C THR A 252 6.11 2.43 -11.69
N GLN A 253 6.46 1.77 -12.80
CA GLN A 253 5.58 1.58 -13.95
C GLN A 253 4.97 0.18 -13.97
N ASP A 254 3.89 0.02 -14.73
CA ASP A 254 3.39 -1.30 -15.08
C ASP A 254 4.21 -1.90 -16.24
N ILE A 255 4.02 -3.18 -16.51
CA ILE A 255 4.62 -3.87 -17.65
C ILE A 255 4.11 -3.27 -18.97
N VAL A 256 5.02 -3.07 -19.94
CA VAL A 256 4.68 -2.52 -21.26
C VAL A 256 4.99 -3.52 -22.37
N THR A 257 4.22 -3.51 -23.45
CA THR A 257 4.42 -4.45 -24.56
C THR A 257 5.62 -4.09 -25.46
N SER A 258 6.06 -2.83 -25.44
CA SER A 258 7.22 -2.36 -26.18
C SER A 258 7.84 -1.13 -25.52
N ILE A 259 9.12 -0.88 -25.84
CA ILE A 259 9.88 0.28 -25.37
C ILE A 259 10.52 1.00 -26.56
N THR A 260 10.63 2.32 -26.48
CA THR A 260 11.13 3.17 -27.57
C THR A 260 12.56 3.64 -27.30
N GLY A 261 13.21 4.16 -28.35
CA GLY A 261 14.58 4.68 -28.28
C GLY A 261 15.66 3.62 -28.54
N SER A 262 16.92 4.03 -28.43
CA SER A 262 18.06 3.13 -28.59
C SER A 262 18.15 2.19 -27.38
N GLN A 263 18.12 0.90 -27.65
CA GLN A 263 18.22 -0.16 -26.65
C GLN A 263 19.62 -0.73 -26.68
N THR A 264 20.31 -0.72 -25.54
CA THR A 264 21.62 -1.34 -25.38
C THR A 264 21.45 -2.55 -24.51
N GLN A 265 21.73 -3.73 -25.05
CA GLN A 265 21.68 -4.97 -24.30
C GLN A 265 22.81 -5.01 -23.28
N ILE A 266 22.48 -5.30 -22.04
CA ILE A 266 23.46 -5.55 -20.99
C ILE A 266 23.78 -7.05 -21.04
N PRO A 267 25.05 -7.45 -21.22
CA PRO A 267 25.42 -8.86 -21.27
C PRO A 267 24.91 -9.63 -20.06
N MET A 268 24.35 -10.80 -20.31
CA MET A 268 23.86 -11.71 -19.26
C MET A 268 24.64 -13.02 -19.36
N SER A 269 25.11 -13.51 -18.23
CA SER A 269 25.81 -14.80 -18.14
C SER A 269 24.90 -15.82 -17.50
N PHE A 270 24.29 -16.71 -18.28
CA PHE A 270 23.53 -17.81 -17.72
C PHE A 270 24.47 -18.88 -17.16
N ASN A 271 24.69 -18.89 -15.85
CA ASN A 271 25.36 -20.02 -15.21
C ASN A 271 24.34 -21.16 -15.06
N LEU A 272 24.21 -21.98 -16.11
CA LEU A 272 23.28 -23.09 -16.16
C LEU A 272 23.79 -24.35 -15.43
N GLY A 273 24.87 -24.22 -14.65
CA GLY A 273 25.34 -25.25 -13.71
C GLY A 273 25.93 -26.52 -14.30
N THR A 274 26.04 -26.65 -15.63
CA THR A 274 26.53 -27.89 -16.28
C THR A 274 27.82 -27.72 -17.08
N GLY A 275 28.53 -26.59 -16.94
CA GLY A 275 29.90 -26.41 -17.41
C GLY A 275 30.82 -26.07 -16.25
N GLY A 276 32.03 -26.62 -16.24
CA GLY A 276 32.97 -26.46 -15.12
C GLY A 276 34.26 -27.24 -15.29
N ILE A 277 35.11 -27.21 -14.26
CA ILE A 277 36.31 -28.06 -14.16
C ILE A 277 35.94 -29.30 -13.34
N VAL A 278 36.05 -30.48 -13.94
CA VAL A 278 35.85 -31.77 -13.25
C VAL A 278 37.13 -32.58 -13.43
N GLY A 279 37.85 -32.86 -12.34
CA GLY A 279 39.08 -33.67 -12.38
C GLY A 279 40.08 -33.18 -13.43
N ASP A 280 40.42 -31.89 -13.39
CA ASP A 280 41.35 -31.19 -14.31
C ASP A 280 40.88 -31.04 -15.77
N VAL A 281 39.65 -31.42 -16.10
CA VAL A 281 39.05 -31.25 -17.44
C VAL A 281 38.12 -30.04 -17.45
N LEU A 282 38.37 -29.07 -18.33
CA LEU A 282 37.41 -28.03 -18.66
C LEU A 282 36.37 -28.61 -19.61
N GLN A 283 35.12 -28.65 -19.17
CA GLN A 283 34.02 -29.25 -19.91
C GLN A 283 32.95 -28.21 -20.24
N VAL A 284 32.67 -28.04 -21.53
CA VAL A 284 31.67 -27.10 -22.05
C VAL A 284 30.54 -27.89 -22.68
N ASN A 285 29.32 -27.71 -22.16
CA ASN A 285 28.07 -28.29 -22.66
C ASN A 285 28.03 -29.84 -22.75
N PRO A 286 28.24 -30.57 -21.63
CA PRO A 286 28.38 -32.02 -21.65
C PRO A 286 27.09 -32.84 -21.71
N LEU A 287 25.93 -32.17 -21.67
CA LEU A 287 24.65 -32.82 -21.45
C LEU A 287 23.66 -32.59 -22.60
N SER A 288 24.05 -32.94 -23.83
CA SER A 288 23.05 -33.51 -24.74
C SER A 288 22.83 -34.96 -24.32
N ARG A 289 21.73 -35.24 -23.60
CA ARG A 289 21.39 -36.50 -22.92
C ARG A 289 20.90 -37.62 -23.84
N SER A 290 21.21 -37.59 -25.14
CA SER A 290 20.67 -38.58 -26.08
C SER A 290 21.50 -39.87 -26.24
N TYR A 291 22.67 -40.02 -25.61
CA TYR A 291 23.38 -41.31 -25.60
C TYR A 291 24.09 -41.54 -24.28
N SER A 292 24.24 -42.81 -23.89
CA SER A 292 24.84 -43.36 -22.66
C SER A 292 26.32 -43.03 -22.43
N SER A 293 26.86 -42.04 -23.14
CA SER A 293 28.24 -41.57 -23.06
C SER A 293 28.23 -40.05 -22.97
N TYR A 294 29.06 -39.50 -22.07
CA TYR A 294 29.40 -38.08 -22.07
C TYR A 294 30.18 -37.81 -23.35
N GLY A 295 29.54 -37.74 -24.52
CA GLY A 295 30.18 -37.64 -25.83
C GLY A 295 30.06 -36.25 -26.46
N ASN A 296 29.28 -35.35 -25.87
CA ASN A 296 28.90 -34.10 -26.53
C ASN A 296 29.66 -32.90 -25.95
N GLY A 297 30.06 -31.97 -26.81
CA GLY A 297 30.68 -30.70 -26.42
C GLY A 297 32.20 -30.66 -26.56
N ILE A 298 32.78 -29.54 -26.11
CA ILE A 298 34.23 -29.31 -26.13
C ILE A 298 34.82 -29.72 -24.79
N ARG A 299 35.84 -30.57 -24.83
CA ARG A 299 36.65 -30.94 -23.66
C ARG A 299 38.11 -30.67 -23.89
N ILE A 300 38.74 -30.07 -22.88
CA ILE A 300 40.18 -29.82 -22.84
C ILE A 300 40.71 -30.39 -21.54
N GLY A 301 41.62 -31.35 -21.63
CA GLY A 301 42.21 -31.98 -20.45
C GLY A 301 43.42 -32.86 -20.79
N ASN A 302 44.22 -33.15 -19.77
CA ASN A 302 45.33 -34.09 -19.87
C ASN A 302 44.85 -35.53 -19.68
N SER A 303 45.48 -36.44 -20.40
CA SER A 303 45.33 -37.88 -20.21
C SER A 303 46.20 -38.34 -19.05
N ASN A 304 45.60 -39.09 -18.12
CA ASN A 304 46.28 -39.64 -16.94
C ASN A 304 47.31 -40.73 -17.30
N SER A 305 47.30 -41.23 -18.54
CA SER A 305 48.08 -42.40 -18.95
C SER A 305 49.29 -42.11 -19.84
N ASP A 306 49.32 -40.98 -20.54
CA ASP A 306 50.36 -40.73 -21.56
C ASP A 306 50.90 -39.29 -21.61
N SER A 307 50.59 -38.46 -20.60
CA SER A 307 51.05 -37.05 -20.51
C SER A 307 50.67 -36.18 -21.72
N SER A 308 49.67 -36.60 -22.51
CA SER A 308 49.17 -35.84 -23.64
C SER A 308 47.99 -34.95 -23.24
N SER A 309 47.95 -33.73 -23.77
CA SER A 309 46.76 -32.88 -23.72
C SER A 309 45.87 -33.21 -24.91
N SER A 310 44.57 -33.38 -24.68
CA SER A 310 43.60 -33.67 -25.73
C SER A 310 42.54 -32.56 -25.82
N LEU A 311 42.19 -32.21 -27.07
CA LEU A 311 41.01 -31.42 -27.40
C LEU A 311 40.02 -32.36 -28.07
N TYR A 312 38.93 -32.67 -27.38
CA TYR A 312 37.85 -33.48 -27.92
C TYR A 312 36.72 -32.55 -28.40
N LEU A 313 36.37 -32.68 -29.68
CA LEU A 313 35.25 -32.01 -30.31
C LEU A 313 34.19 -33.10 -30.60
N GLY A 314 33.13 -33.14 -29.79
CA GLY A 314 32.00 -34.06 -29.93
C GLY A 314 30.72 -33.37 -30.33
#